data_AF-A0A6C2UNS1-F1
#
_entry.id   AF-A0A6C2UNS1-F1
#
_cell.length_a   1.000
_cell.length_b   1.000
_cell.length_c   1.000
_cell.angle_alpha   90.00
_cell.angle_beta   90.00
_cell.angle_gamma   90.00
#
_symmetry.space_group_name_H-M   'P 1'
#
loop_
_entity.id
_entity.type
_entity.pdbx_description
1 polymer ?
#
loop_
_entity_poly.entity_id
_entity_poly.type
_entity_poly.pdbx_seq_one_letter_code
_entity_poly.pdbx_strand_id
1 'polypeptide(L)'
;MCRMPNRLAAKLLLVAFLAVANAGASVSLSNVAVSQREGTKLVDIFYDADNSNDDAVFVSVIVSNSTSEITDASFEGDIGNEVPEGAGLHIVWNGGADLGDELFPDLSITLQVSASGGEGMVLVPAGSNSGTDPDFGWYNLTVDAFYMDATEVTKAEWNVVAETTTTVSSGSGAGVGSSHPVQDITWVEAIKWCNARSLQDGLDACYNINNSSCNFSADGYRLPTDDEWEYAARGGMQGQRFPWGSSIAHYDANYLSEQVDYYDVSDTEGYHPDYERSSYPFTSPAGSFDPDNYGLYDMAGNVWEWCWNSIGAGKSRRGGSWASVAFYLQAGYKDDLTNVESPYTDNYYVGFRTVRNAEAGASATTNMVFDARNYTLSVVSAFGAPVPVAGATVLAWRAAVTCSVESAVNEGGTNYTCIGWTGAGSVPATGSSNAAMVVLSELASSIVWNWASDDTDLDGMDDDWETDFFGDLGQSATNDYDFDGQDNLSEYIAGTIPTNSASLFELYGEPGGEGFVVHWPGASNRTYNVYSTPDLVYINFKPLETNIAFPRSSATSAVSSAGFFRVDVSK
;
A
#
# COMPACT_ATOMS: atom_id res chain seq x y z
N MET A 1 -38.33 13.59 2.38
CA MET A 1 -37.61 13.47 3.65
C MET A 1 -36.52 12.42 3.49
N CYS A 2 -35.29 12.84 3.21
CA CYS A 2 -34.13 11.95 3.19
C CYS A 2 -33.03 12.70 3.93
N ARG A 3 -32.85 12.39 5.22
CA ARG A 3 -31.77 12.95 6.04
C ARG A 3 -30.56 12.03 5.85
N MET A 4 -29.49 12.58 5.29
CA MET A 4 -28.18 11.92 5.26
C MET A 4 -27.69 11.70 6.70
N PRO A 5 -27.04 10.56 7.02
CA PRO A 5 -26.38 10.39 8.31
C PRO A 5 -25.11 11.24 8.37
N ASN A 6 -24.91 11.88 9.51
CA ASN A 6 -23.76 12.71 9.86
C ASN A 6 -22.45 11.99 9.55
N ARG A 7 -21.63 12.57 8.67
CA ARG A 7 -20.20 12.27 8.59
C ARG A 7 -19.57 12.71 9.92
N LEU A 8 -19.18 11.76 10.77
CA LEU A 8 -18.19 12.06 11.80
C LEU A 8 -16.94 12.54 11.05
N ALA A 9 -16.56 13.78 11.26
CA ALA A 9 -15.30 14.30 10.79
C ALA A 9 -14.19 13.44 11.40
N ALA A 10 -13.46 12.71 10.55
CA ALA A 10 -12.15 12.20 10.89
C ALA A 10 -11.35 13.38 11.42
N LYS A 11 -10.97 13.34 12.69
CA LYS A 11 -10.03 14.31 13.25
C LYS A 11 -8.68 14.02 12.60
N LEU A 12 -8.46 14.60 11.40
CA LEU A 12 -7.11 14.86 10.91
C LEU A 12 -6.43 15.65 12.03
N LEU A 13 -5.50 15.01 12.72
CA LEU A 13 -4.60 15.71 13.64
C LEU A 13 -3.66 16.51 12.74
N LEU A 14 -4.11 17.70 12.34
CA LEU A 14 -3.34 18.63 11.52
C LEU A 14 -2.22 19.18 12.42
N VAL A 15 -1.06 18.55 12.38
CA VAL A 15 0.16 19.11 12.96
C VAL A 15 0.69 20.09 11.90
N ALA A 16 0.70 21.38 12.21
CA ALA A 16 1.28 22.41 11.33
C ALA A 16 2.78 22.51 11.63
N PHE A 17 3.62 22.40 10.59
CA PHE A 17 5.07 22.27 10.70
C PHE A 17 5.84 23.55 10.37
N LEU A 18 7.08 23.60 10.88
CA LEU A 18 8.05 24.66 10.65
C LEU A 18 8.75 24.41 9.31
N ALA A 19 8.27 25.00 8.22
CA ALA A 19 9.02 25.05 6.97
C ALA A 19 10.26 25.93 7.16
N VAL A 20 11.45 25.41 6.91
CA VAL A 20 12.67 26.21 6.88
C VAL A 20 12.94 26.57 5.42
N ALA A 21 12.48 27.75 5.01
CA ALA A 21 12.89 28.31 3.74
C ALA A 21 14.38 28.68 3.86
N ASN A 22 15.23 28.02 3.08
CA ASN A 22 16.60 28.49 2.89
C ASN A 22 16.54 29.86 2.19
N ALA A 23 17.16 30.87 2.80
CA ALA A 23 17.15 32.22 2.25
C ALA A 23 17.79 32.21 0.84
N GLY A 24 17.00 32.50 -0.20
CA GLY A 24 17.44 32.55 -1.59
C GLY A 24 17.06 31.35 -2.47
N ALA A 25 16.28 30.40 -1.97
CA ALA A 25 15.73 29.31 -2.79
C ALA A 25 14.74 29.84 -3.85
N SER A 26 14.90 29.40 -5.11
CA SER A 26 13.98 29.69 -6.23
C SER A 26 12.63 28.97 -6.10
N VAL A 27 12.60 27.93 -5.27
CA VAL A 27 11.43 27.10 -4.96
C VAL A 27 11.08 27.19 -3.48
N SER A 28 9.79 27.18 -3.17
CA SER A 28 9.27 27.21 -1.81
C SER A 28 8.37 26.01 -1.50
N LEU A 29 8.30 25.67 -0.22
CA LEU A 29 7.53 24.54 0.30
C LEU A 29 6.65 25.01 1.45
N SER A 30 5.37 24.65 1.42
CA SER A 30 4.42 25.03 2.47
C SER A 30 3.32 23.98 2.68
N ASN A 31 2.49 24.17 3.71
CA ASN A 31 1.35 23.30 4.04
C ASN A 31 1.65 21.80 4.12
N VAL A 32 2.90 21.44 4.47
CA VAL A 32 3.31 20.05 4.63
C VAL A 32 2.53 19.41 5.78
N ALA A 33 1.90 18.27 5.53
CA ALA A 33 1.14 17.50 6.51
C ALA A 33 1.37 16.01 6.27
N VAL A 34 1.69 15.27 7.33
CA VAL A 34 1.99 13.84 7.25
C VAL A 34 1.16 13.07 8.26
N SER A 35 0.53 11.98 7.82
CA SER A 35 -0.26 11.13 8.71
C SER A 35 -0.37 9.69 8.21
N GLN A 36 -0.28 8.73 9.13
CA GLN A 36 -0.66 7.35 8.83
C GLN A 36 -2.18 7.26 8.65
N ARG A 37 -2.61 6.65 7.54
CA ARG A 37 -4.02 6.46 7.21
C ARG A 37 -4.65 5.41 8.12
N GLU A 38 -5.72 5.79 8.81
CA GLU A 38 -6.40 4.96 9.81
C GLU A 38 -6.79 3.59 9.25
N GLY A 39 -6.52 2.52 10.01
CA GLY A 39 -6.81 1.15 9.60
C GLY A 39 -5.93 0.62 8.47
N THR A 40 -4.82 1.30 8.15
CA THR A 40 -3.87 0.87 7.11
C THR A 40 -2.43 1.06 7.58
N LYS A 41 -1.49 0.54 6.79
CA LYS A 41 -0.04 0.77 6.96
C LYS A 41 0.52 1.80 5.98
N LEU A 42 -0.36 2.58 5.35
CA LEU A 42 0.00 3.64 4.41
C LEU A 42 0.12 4.98 5.14
N VAL A 43 1.02 5.82 4.66
CA VAL A 43 1.22 7.18 5.14
C VAL A 43 0.93 8.14 4.00
N ASP A 44 0.10 9.14 4.29
CA ASP A 44 -0.22 10.22 3.38
C ASP A 44 0.63 11.46 3.72
N ILE A 45 1.27 12.04 2.71
CA ILE A 45 2.08 13.26 2.77
C ILE A 45 1.44 14.28 1.82
N PHE A 46 0.88 15.35 2.36
CA PHE A 46 0.34 16.47 1.58
C PHE A 46 1.28 17.67 1.68
N TYR A 47 1.41 18.44 0.60
CA TYR A 47 2.22 19.66 0.60
C TYR A 47 1.82 20.60 -0.55
N ASP A 48 2.31 21.83 -0.46
CA ASP A 48 2.25 22.81 -1.54
C ASP A 48 3.69 23.17 -1.95
N ALA A 49 3.96 23.18 -3.24
CA ALA A 49 5.25 23.61 -3.81
C ALA A 49 5.02 24.75 -4.80
N ASP A 50 5.89 25.74 -4.79
CA ASP A 50 5.77 26.94 -5.65
C ASP A 50 7.15 27.29 -6.20
N ASN A 51 7.26 27.46 -7.52
CA ASN A 51 8.48 27.79 -8.22
C ASN A 51 8.30 29.14 -8.94
N SER A 52 9.18 30.10 -8.65
CA SER A 52 8.99 31.50 -9.08
C SER A 52 8.89 31.74 -10.60
N ASN A 53 9.20 30.72 -11.42
CA ASN A 53 9.14 30.76 -12.87
C ASN A 53 8.00 29.92 -13.48
N ASP A 54 7.08 29.39 -12.65
CA ASP A 54 5.97 28.50 -13.01
C ASP A 54 6.41 27.15 -13.63
N ASP A 55 7.68 26.75 -13.47
CA ASP A 55 8.18 25.46 -13.96
C ASP A 55 8.00 24.34 -12.94
N ALA A 56 7.91 23.10 -13.46
CA ALA A 56 7.87 21.91 -12.63
C ALA A 56 9.06 21.82 -11.66
N VAL A 57 8.84 21.17 -10.53
CA VAL A 57 9.79 20.99 -9.44
C VAL A 57 10.24 19.54 -9.35
N PHE A 58 11.39 19.32 -8.72
CA PHE A 58 11.79 17.99 -8.25
C PHE A 58 11.39 17.83 -6.79
N VAL A 59 10.86 16.66 -6.43
CA VAL A 59 10.41 16.36 -5.07
C VAL A 59 11.00 15.04 -4.60
N SER A 60 11.65 15.04 -3.43
CA SER A 60 12.11 13.82 -2.78
C SER A 60 11.66 13.75 -1.32
N VAL A 61 11.57 12.52 -0.80
CA VAL A 61 11.23 12.24 0.58
C VAL A 61 12.32 11.39 1.20
N ILE A 62 12.84 11.84 2.33
CA ILE A 62 13.77 11.08 3.17
C ILE A 62 12.99 10.63 4.42
N VAL A 63 12.97 9.32 4.67
CA VAL A 63 12.47 8.75 5.92
C VAL A 63 13.66 8.39 6.79
N SER A 64 13.66 8.83 8.03
CA SER A 64 14.70 8.47 9.00
C SER A 64 14.12 8.22 10.37
N ASN A 65 14.89 7.50 11.19
CA ASN A 65 14.66 7.39 12.63
C ASN A 65 15.85 7.99 13.39
N SER A 66 15.88 7.87 14.71
CA SER A 66 16.97 8.39 15.54
C SER A 66 18.35 7.76 15.28
N THR A 67 18.43 6.70 14.48
CA THR A 67 19.66 5.93 14.22
C THR A 67 20.12 5.92 12.76
N SER A 68 19.21 6.00 11.79
CA SER A 68 19.54 5.86 10.36
C SER A 68 18.43 6.38 9.44
N GLU A 69 18.79 6.63 8.19
CA GLU A 69 17.85 6.78 7.07
C GLU A 69 17.36 5.40 6.60
N ILE A 70 16.14 5.35 6.06
CA ILE A 70 15.53 4.18 5.43
C ILE A 70 15.70 4.37 3.92
N THR A 71 16.64 3.63 3.33
CA THR A 71 17.14 3.88 1.97
C THR A 71 16.28 3.30 0.85
N ASP A 72 15.37 2.36 1.17
CA ASP A 72 14.51 1.66 0.20
C ASP A 72 13.03 2.04 0.35
N ALA A 73 12.75 3.25 0.86
CA ALA A 73 11.38 3.71 1.06
C ALA A 73 10.65 3.89 -0.29
N SER A 74 9.47 3.28 -0.42
CA SER A 74 8.70 3.24 -1.65
C SER A 74 7.54 4.24 -1.65
N PHE A 75 7.58 5.18 -2.60
CA PHE A 75 6.64 6.28 -2.70
C PHE A 75 5.87 6.28 -4.02
N GLU A 76 4.62 6.72 -3.98
CA GLU A 76 3.78 6.96 -5.16
C GLU A 76 3.13 8.35 -5.08
N GLY A 77 2.76 8.93 -6.22
CA GLY A 77 2.06 10.20 -6.31
C GLY A 77 2.96 11.32 -6.84
N ASP A 78 2.78 12.53 -6.32
CA ASP A 78 3.50 13.73 -6.73
C ASP A 78 4.94 13.71 -6.16
N ILE A 79 5.81 12.85 -6.69
CA ILE A 79 7.20 12.69 -6.26
C ILE A 79 8.13 12.48 -7.47
N GLY A 80 9.40 12.82 -7.32
CA GLY A 80 10.42 12.63 -8.34
C GLY A 80 10.60 13.86 -9.23
N ASN A 81 10.94 13.64 -10.49
CA ASN A 81 11.15 14.69 -11.48
C ASN A 81 9.81 15.20 -12.04
N GLU A 82 9.82 16.46 -12.51
CA GLU A 82 8.71 17.09 -13.24
C GLU A 82 7.37 17.12 -12.49
N VAL A 83 7.40 17.19 -11.16
CA VAL A 83 6.20 17.37 -10.37
C VAL A 83 5.63 18.78 -10.62
N PRO A 84 4.34 18.92 -10.99
CA PRO A 84 3.75 20.24 -11.16
C PRO A 84 3.84 21.05 -9.87
N GLU A 85 4.11 22.35 -9.99
CA GLU A 85 3.91 23.25 -8.86
C GLU A 85 2.42 23.44 -8.55
N GLY A 86 2.13 23.85 -7.33
CA GLY A 86 0.78 24.16 -6.87
C GLY A 86 0.49 23.63 -5.47
N ALA A 87 -0.79 23.70 -5.12
CA ALA A 87 -1.29 23.33 -3.80
C ALA A 87 -1.98 21.96 -3.81
N GLY A 88 -1.87 21.26 -2.67
CA GLY A 88 -2.55 19.98 -2.44
C GLY A 88 -1.90 18.80 -3.16
N LEU A 89 -0.60 18.89 -3.43
CA LEU A 89 0.21 17.78 -3.94
C LEU A 89 0.23 16.65 -2.90
N HIS A 90 0.26 15.41 -3.37
CA HIS A 90 0.02 14.23 -2.54
C HIS A 90 0.96 13.09 -2.88
N ILE A 91 1.68 12.63 -1.85
CA ILE A 91 2.52 11.43 -1.89
C ILE A 91 1.94 10.39 -0.92
N VAL A 92 1.96 9.14 -1.35
CA VAL A 92 1.64 7.97 -0.52
C VAL A 92 2.90 7.15 -0.30
N TRP A 93 3.22 6.87 0.95
CA TRP A 93 4.31 5.99 1.36
C TRP A 93 3.76 4.68 1.95
N ASN A 94 4.30 3.54 1.50
CA ASN A 94 3.93 2.22 2.03
C ASN A 94 4.88 1.75 3.14
N GLY A 95 4.87 2.47 4.27
CA GLY A 95 5.74 2.14 5.41
C GLY A 95 5.56 0.73 5.96
N GLY A 96 4.41 0.08 5.74
CA GLY A 96 4.19 -1.31 6.13
C GLY A 96 5.01 -2.32 5.33
N ALA A 97 5.26 -2.04 4.05
CA ALA A 97 6.14 -2.85 3.23
C ALA A 97 7.61 -2.62 3.59
N ASP A 98 7.97 -1.36 3.84
CA ASP A 98 9.38 -0.95 3.98
C ASP A 98 9.94 -1.19 5.39
N LEU A 99 9.10 -1.13 6.44
CA LEU A 99 9.55 -1.18 7.84
C LEU A 99 9.13 -2.43 8.61
N GLY A 100 8.32 -3.31 8.00
CA GLY A 100 7.79 -4.49 8.65
C GLY A 100 6.81 -4.17 9.80
N ASP A 101 6.43 -5.20 10.56
CA ASP A 101 5.36 -5.14 11.56
C ASP A 101 5.86 -4.65 12.93
N GLU A 102 6.39 -3.44 12.99
CA GLU A 102 6.94 -2.82 14.21
C GLU A 102 6.32 -1.44 14.53
N LEU A 103 6.61 -0.92 15.73
CA LEU A 103 6.24 0.43 16.17
C LEU A 103 7.47 1.34 16.07
N PHE A 104 7.31 2.45 15.36
CA PHE A 104 8.29 3.51 15.25
C PHE A 104 7.73 4.81 15.85
N PRO A 105 8.11 5.16 17.08
CA PRO A 105 7.53 6.30 17.79
C PRO A 105 8.11 7.66 17.35
N ASP A 106 9.20 7.67 16.59
CA ASP A 106 10.03 8.84 16.30
C ASP A 106 10.49 8.91 14.84
N LEU A 107 9.67 8.43 13.89
CA LEU A 107 10.00 8.60 12.47
C LEU A 107 10.01 10.07 12.10
N SER A 108 11.04 10.47 11.36
CA SER A 108 11.22 11.76 10.75
C SER A 108 11.03 11.62 9.25
N ILE A 109 10.11 12.41 8.70
CA ILE A 109 9.83 12.51 7.26
C ILE A 109 10.30 13.89 6.82
N THR A 110 11.31 13.93 5.96
CA THR A 110 11.85 15.16 5.38
C THR A 110 11.46 15.21 3.91
N LEU A 111 10.59 16.15 3.58
CA LEU A 111 10.26 16.48 2.20
C LEU A 111 11.24 17.55 1.70
N GLN A 112 11.77 17.35 0.51
CA GLN A 112 12.67 18.29 -0.17
C GLN A 112 12.10 18.63 -1.53
N VAL A 113 12.14 19.91 -1.89
CA VAL A 113 11.72 20.40 -3.20
C VAL A 113 12.81 21.30 -3.76
N SER A 114 13.19 21.09 -5.02
CA SER A 114 14.12 21.96 -5.76
C SER A 114 13.56 22.31 -7.13
N ALA A 115 14.17 23.29 -7.80
CA ALA A 115 13.87 23.57 -9.21
C ALA A 115 14.09 22.30 -10.05
N SER A 116 13.44 22.19 -11.21
CA SER A 116 13.82 21.15 -12.17
C SER A 116 15.13 21.50 -12.87
N GLY A 117 15.88 20.48 -13.29
CA GLY A 117 17.14 20.64 -14.02
C GLY A 117 16.97 21.23 -15.43
N GLY A 118 15.74 21.40 -15.91
CA GLY A 118 15.39 21.53 -17.32
C GLY A 118 14.99 20.18 -17.92
N GLU A 119 14.35 20.20 -19.09
CA GLU A 119 13.92 18.98 -19.80
C GLU A 119 15.11 18.01 -19.98
N GLY A 120 14.94 16.75 -19.56
CA GLY A 120 15.94 15.69 -19.70
C GLY A 120 17.04 15.62 -18.63
N MET A 121 17.03 16.48 -17.61
CA MET A 121 17.94 16.37 -16.46
C MET A 121 17.24 15.88 -15.18
N VAL A 122 17.92 15.03 -14.41
CA VAL A 122 17.47 14.53 -13.12
C VAL A 122 18.25 15.15 -11.97
N LEU A 123 17.63 15.37 -10.81
CA LEU A 123 18.34 15.78 -9.61
C LEU A 123 19.04 14.58 -8.96
N VAL A 124 20.36 14.69 -8.79
CA VAL A 124 21.12 13.84 -7.89
C VAL A 124 21.24 14.56 -6.54
N PRO A 125 20.68 14.01 -5.45
CA PRO A 125 20.65 14.69 -4.16
C PRO A 125 22.05 14.83 -3.55
N ALA A 126 22.25 15.89 -2.76
CA ALA A 126 23.45 16.05 -1.94
C ALA A 126 23.53 14.91 -0.93
N GLY A 127 24.72 14.41 -0.66
CA GLY A 127 24.89 13.39 0.37
C GLY A 127 26.24 12.70 0.34
N SER A 128 26.33 11.65 1.15
CA SER A 128 27.50 10.78 1.22
C SER A 128 27.11 9.34 0.91
N ASN A 129 27.92 8.66 0.10
CA ASN A 129 27.81 7.22 -0.14
C ASN A 129 29.19 6.61 0.09
N SER A 130 29.28 5.68 1.02
CA SER A 130 30.53 5.00 1.36
C SER A 130 30.28 3.51 1.49
N GLY A 131 31.29 2.71 1.15
CA GLY A 131 31.15 1.26 1.13
C GLY A 131 32.45 0.58 0.75
N THR A 132 32.38 -0.74 0.59
CA THR A 132 33.48 -1.53 0.00
C THR A 132 32.99 -2.05 -1.34
N ASP A 133 33.58 -1.55 -2.41
CA ASP A 133 33.41 -2.11 -3.74
C ASP A 133 34.07 -3.50 -3.78
N PRO A 134 33.40 -4.53 -4.33
CA PRO A 134 33.93 -5.89 -4.37
C PRO A 134 35.30 -6.01 -5.05
N ASP A 135 35.57 -5.18 -6.05
CA ASP A 135 36.76 -5.30 -6.89
C ASP A 135 37.74 -4.11 -6.72
N PHE A 136 37.26 -2.94 -6.30
CA PHE A 136 38.08 -1.73 -6.11
C PHE A 136 38.33 -1.33 -4.65
N GLY A 137 37.70 -2.02 -3.69
CA GLY A 137 37.90 -1.79 -2.27
C GLY A 137 37.11 -0.61 -1.71
N TRP A 138 37.59 -0.04 -0.60
CA TRP A 138 36.84 0.98 0.13
C TRP A 138 36.75 2.32 -0.61
N TYR A 139 35.56 2.91 -0.65
CA TYR A 139 35.28 4.22 -1.22
C TYR A 139 34.47 5.09 -0.25
N ASN A 140 34.58 6.42 -0.42
CA ASN A 140 33.79 7.41 0.31
C ASN A 140 33.54 8.63 -0.57
N LEU A 141 32.33 8.71 -1.11
CA LEU A 141 31.88 9.75 -2.02
C LEU A 141 31.07 10.76 -1.21
N THR A 142 31.29 12.05 -1.45
CA THR A 142 30.47 13.12 -0.88
C THR A 142 30.30 14.20 -1.93
N VAL A 143 29.05 14.52 -2.24
CA VAL A 143 28.68 15.45 -3.30
C VAL A 143 27.68 16.46 -2.77
N ASP A 144 27.75 17.69 -3.30
CA ASP A 144 26.62 18.62 -3.22
C ASP A 144 25.51 18.14 -4.17
N ALA A 145 24.32 18.74 -4.09
CA ALA A 145 23.24 18.42 -5.02
C ALA A 145 23.58 18.97 -6.41
N PHE A 146 23.32 18.19 -7.46
CA PHE A 146 23.52 18.60 -8.85
C PHE A 146 22.47 17.99 -9.75
N TYR A 147 22.20 18.62 -10.89
CA TYR A 147 21.43 18.01 -11.95
C TYR A 147 22.38 17.27 -12.90
N MET A 148 21.95 16.13 -13.43
CA MET A 148 22.68 15.34 -14.42
C MET A 148 21.73 14.99 -15.57
N ASP A 149 22.20 15.02 -16.81
CA ASP A 149 21.40 14.52 -17.94
C ASP A 149 21.02 13.06 -17.67
N ALA A 150 19.73 12.75 -17.85
CA ALA A 150 19.17 11.42 -17.59
C ALA A 150 19.87 10.34 -18.42
N THR A 151 20.28 10.68 -19.64
CA THR A 151 20.99 9.81 -20.57
C THR A 151 22.31 10.44 -21.00
N GLU A 152 23.14 9.73 -21.77
CA GLU A 152 24.22 10.38 -22.49
C GLU A 152 23.68 11.38 -23.52
N VAL A 153 24.46 12.41 -23.85
CA VAL A 153 24.10 13.39 -24.88
C VAL A 153 23.90 12.67 -26.20
N THR A 154 22.69 12.76 -26.74
CA THR A 154 22.33 12.14 -28.01
C THR A 154 22.91 12.91 -29.19
N LYS A 155 22.99 12.24 -30.34
CA LYS A 155 23.43 12.89 -31.59
C LYS A 155 22.50 14.04 -32.00
N ALA A 156 21.21 13.96 -31.69
CA ALA A 156 20.27 15.04 -31.94
C ALA A 156 20.60 16.29 -31.12
N GLU A 157 20.76 16.15 -29.81
CA GLU A 157 21.11 17.24 -28.89
C GLU A 157 22.47 17.84 -29.25
N TRP A 158 23.44 16.97 -29.55
CA TRP A 158 24.75 17.40 -30.01
C TRP A 158 24.64 18.39 -31.17
N ASN A 159 23.87 18.04 -32.21
CA ASN A 159 23.73 18.87 -33.40
C ASN A 159 23.06 20.21 -33.08
N VAL A 160 22.03 20.22 -32.24
CA VAL A 160 21.31 21.46 -31.85
C VAL A 160 22.29 22.50 -31.30
N VAL A 161 23.18 22.11 -30.40
CA VAL A 161 24.13 23.03 -29.75
C VAL A 161 25.40 23.22 -30.61
N ALA A 162 25.90 22.19 -31.27
CA ALA A 162 27.12 22.31 -32.08
C ALA A 162 26.91 23.21 -33.31
N GLU A 163 25.70 23.26 -33.87
CA GLU A 163 25.36 24.13 -35.00
C GLU A 163 25.23 25.61 -34.61
N THR A 164 24.99 25.93 -33.34
CA THR A 164 24.85 27.31 -32.85
C THR A 164 26.17 27.97 -32.46
N THR A 165 27.28 27.22 -32.49
CA THR A 165 28.61 27.69 -32.08
C THR A 165 29.68 27.45 -33.13
N THR A 166 30.70 28.30 -33.15
CA THR A 166 31.94 28.08 -33.94
C THR A 166 33.09 27.53 -33.10
N THR A 167 32.86 27.25 -31.80
CA THR A 167 33.91 26.77 -30.89
C THR A 167 34.16 25.27 -31.03
N VAL A 168 33.10 24.51 -31.33
CA VAL A 168 33.14 23.07 -31.64
C VAL A 168 33.58 22.87 -33.10
N SER A 169 34.48 21.94 -33.36
CA SER A 169 35.05 21.74 -34.69
C SER A 169 34.00 21.20 -35.68
N SER A 170 33.98 21.73 -36.90
CA SER A 170 33.08 21.23 -37.95
C SER A 170 33.46 19.80 -38.35
N GLY A 171 32.59 18.83 -38.06
CA GLY A 171 32.81 17.40 -38.33
C GLY A 171 32.94 16.53 -37.08
N SER A 172 33.00 17.12 -35.89
CA SER A 172 33.07 16.38 -34.63
C SER A 172 31.69 15.91 -34.17
N GLY A 173 31.69 14.79 -33.46
CA GLY A 173 30.46 14.15 -32.99
C GLY A 173 29.82 13.33 -34.10
N ALA A 174 30.02 12.03 -34.07
CA ALA A 174 29.30 11.06 -34.89
C ALA A 174 28.20 10.37 -34.07
N GLY A 175 27.29 9.68 -34.74
CA GLY A 175 26.21 8.93 -34.10
C GLY A 175 25.54 8.01 -35.11
N VAL A 176 25.14 6.82 -34.68
CA VAL A 176 24.47 5.82 -35.54
C VAL A 176 23.07 6.27 -35.95
N GLY A 177 22.41 7.05 -35.08
CA GLY A 177 21.09 7.65 -35.29
C GLY A 177 20.89 8.83 -34.36
N SER A 178 19.80 9.58 -34.54
CA SER A 178 19.52 10.80 -33.79
C SER A 178 19.37 10.57 -32.28
N SER A 179 18.80 9.44 -31.87
CA SER A 179 18.59 9.06 -30.47
C SER A 179 19.75 8.27 -29.86
N HIS A 180 20.80 7.97 -30.64
CA HIS A 180 21.98 7.28 -30.12
C HIS A 180 22.94 8.30 -29.49
N PRO A 181 23.76 7.89 -28.52
CA PRO A 181 24.77 8.76 -27.93
C PRO A 181 25.72 9.31 -29.01
N VAL A 182 26.09 10.57 -28.85
CA VAL A 182 27.18 11.15 -29.64
C VAL A 182 28.50 10.51 -29.22
N GLN A 183 29.31 10.16 -30.21
CA GLN A 183 30.65 9.59 -30.03
C GLN A 183 31.64 10.21 -31.01
N ASP A 184 32.90 9.77 -31.01
CA ASP A 184 33.98 10.36 -31.83
C ASP A 184 34.14 11.86 -31.54
N ILE A 185 34.17 12.15 -30.23
CA ILE A 185 34.44 13.47 -29.69
C ILE A 185 35.64 13.41 -28.75
N THR A 186 36.42 14.48 -28.77
CA THR A 186 37.45 14.72 -27.78
C THR A 186 36.84 15.34 -26.52
N TRP A 187 37.51 15.14 -25.39
CA TRP A 187 37.16 15.83 -24.14
C TRP A 187 37.09 17.36 -24.30
N VAL A 188 37.97 17.95 -25.13
CA VAL A 188 37.98 19.41 -25.39
C VAL A 188 36.72 19.83 -26.14
N GLU A 189 36.22 19.01 -27.06
CA GLU A 189 34.97 19.28 -27.76
C GLU A 189 33.77 19.15 -26.84
N ALA A 190 33.78 18.16 -25.94
CA ALA A 190 32.75 18.03 -24.91
C ALA A 190 32.65 19.28 -24.03
N ILE A 191 33.78 19.80 -23.49
CA ILE A 191 33.74 21.01 -22.64
C ILE A 191 33.37 22.29 -23.42
N LYS A 192 33.72 22.37 -24.71
CA LYS A 192 33.29 23.48 -25.59
C LYS A 192 31.80 23.42 -25.84
N TRP A 193 31.27 22.21 -26.01
CA TRP A 193 29.84 21.96 -26.16
C TRP A 193 29.07 22.30 -24.89
N CYS A 194 29.58 21.91 -23.71
CA CYS A 194 29.02 22.31 -22.41
C CYS A 194 28.87 23.84 -22.31
N ASN A 195 29.94 24.59 -22.59
CA ASN A 195 29.88 26.05 -22.59
C ASN A 195 28.87 26.62 -23.61
N ALA A 196 28.77 26.01 -24.79
CA ALA A 196 27.82 26.45 -25.82
C ALA A 196 26.37 26.21 -25.38
N ARG A 197 26.07 25.05 -24.77
CA ARG A 197 24.76 24.76 -24.16
C ARG A 197 24.44 25.78 -23.07
N SER A 198 25.39 26.08 -22.17
CA SER A 198 25.19 27.09 -21.11
C SER A 198 24.79 28.44 -21.68
N LEU A 199 25.51 28.92 -22.71
CA LEU A 199 25.23 30.22 -23.32
C LEU A 199 23.90 30.23 -24.09
N GLN A 200 23.50 29.10 -24.69
CA GLN A 200 22.22 28.95 -25.36
C GLN A 200 21.05 29.08 -24.38
N ASP A 201 21.21 28.57 -23.16
CA ASP A 201 20.21 28.60 -22.10
C ASP A 201 20.34 29.84 -21.18
N GLY A 202 21.26 30.76 -21.50
CA GLY A 202 21.45 32.02 -20.77
C GLY A 202 22.20 31.89 -19.45
N LEU A 203 22.90 30.78 -19.23
CA LEU A 203 23.69 30.46 -18.04
C LEU A 203 25.17 30.87 -18.18
N ASP A 204 25.88 30.97 -17.05
CA ASP A 204 27.31 31.24 -17.03
C ASP A 204 28.12 29.99 -17.42
N ALA A 205 29.03 30.15 -18.38
CA ALA A 205 29.91 29.07 -18.83
C ALA A 205 30.89 28.61 -17.73
N CYS A 206 30.98 27.31 -17.47
CA CYS A 206 31.89 26.74 -16.48
C CYS A 206 33.36 26.76 -16.92
N TYR A 207 33.65 26.52 -18.20
CA TYR A 207 35.03 26.30 -18.63
C TYR A 207 35.71 27.54 -19.20
N ASN A 208 36.96 27.75 -18.81
CA ASN A 208 37.89 28.58 -19.58
C ASN A 208 38.67 27.68 -20.54
N ILE A 209 38.31 27.73 -21.83
CA ILE A 209 38.87 26.84 -22.86
C ILE A 209 40.39 27.06 -23.07
N ASN A 210 40.93 28.24 -22.75
CA ASN A 210 42.34 28.56 -22.99
C ASN A 210 43.30 27.80 -22.08
N ASN A 211 42.86 27.48 -20.86
CA ASN A 211 43.66 26.77 -19.86
C ASN A 211 42.94 25.52 -19.33
N SER A 212 41.81 25.16 -19.93
CA SER A 212 40.96 24.02 -19.56
C SER A 212 40.58 24.01 -18.07
N SER A 213 40.43 25.17 -17.41
CA SER A 213 39.98 25.24 -16.02
C SER A 213 38.46 25.30 -15.90
N CYS A 214 37.89 24.62 -14.90
CA CYS A 214 36.47 24.69 -14.58
C CYS A 214 36.20 25.67 -13.41
N ASN A 215 35.23 26.56 -13.58
CA ASN A 215 34.62 27.34 -12.51
C ASN A 215 33.40 26.57 -11.96
N PHE A 216 33.62 25.79 -10.91
CA PHE A 216 32.57 24.99 -10.27
C PHE A 216 31.50 25.82 -9.54
N SER A 217 31.63 27.15 -9.44
CA SER A 217 30.59 28.00 -8.88
C SER A 217 29.64 28.60 -9.93
N ALA A 218 29.87 28.36 -11.22
CA ALA A 218 28.96 28.78 -12.28
C ALA A 218 27.72 27.88 -12.30
N ASP A 219 26.62 28.38 -12.86
CA ASP A 219 25.33 27.69 -12.95
C ASP A 219 25.13 26.92 -14.27
N GLY A 220 26.05 27.06 -15.22
CA GLY A 220 26.01 26.36 -16.50
C GLY A 220 26.40 24.88 -16.46
N TYR A 221 26.34 24.27 -17.63
CA TYR A 221 26.67 22.88 -17.86
C TYR A 221 28.17 22.62 -17.82
N ARG A 222 28.54 21.45 -17.30
CA ARG A 222 29.90 20.91 -17.25
C ARG A 222 29.88 19.39 -17.33
N LEU A 223 31.05 18.79 -17.52
CA LEU A 223 31.22 17.35 -17.30
C LEU A 223 31.13 17.03 -15.80
N PRO A 224 30.61 15.85 -15.42
CA PRO A 224 30.65 15.39 -14.05
C PRO A 224 32.09 15.21 -13.58
N THR A 225 32.33 15.47 -12.30
CA THR A 225 33.55 14.98 -11.65
C THR A 225 33.51 13.47 -11.53
N ASP A 226 34.68 12.85 -11.35
CA ASP A 226 34.76 11.41 -11.06
C ASP A 226 33.89 10.96 -9.87
N ASP A 227 33.80 11.80 -8.83
CA ASP A 227 33.04 11.49 -7.62
C ASP A 227 31.53 11.68 -7.85
N GLU A 228 31.13 12.74 -8.57
CA GLU A 228 29.73 12.95 -8.95
C GLU A 228 29.23 11.82 -9.86
N TRP A 229 30.03 11.40 -10.84
CA TRP A 229 29.67 10.32 -11.75
C TRP A 229 29.49 9.00 -11.00
N GLU A 230 30.43 8.63 -10.12
CA GLU A 230 30.33 7.39 -9.36
C GLU A 230 29.18 7.43 -8.34
N TYR A 231 29.00 8.57 -7.67
CA TYR A 231 27.90 8.74 -6.72
C TYR A 231 26.54 8.57 -7.42
N ALA A 232 26.40 9.19 -8.60
CA ALA A 232 25.24 9.08 -9.46
C ALA A 232 25.03 7.62 -9.92
N ALA A 233 26.04 6.99 -10.51
CA ALA A 233 25.98 5.62 -11.03
C ALA A 233 25.66 4.56 -9.96
N ARG A 234 25.95 4.84 -8.69
CA ARG A 234 25.61 3.94 -7.59
C ARG A 234 24.13 4.05 -7.18
N GLY A 235 23.38 5.07 -7.59
CA GLY A 235 21.94 5.18 -7.33
C GLY A 235 21.56 5.00 -5.85
N GLY A 236 22.37 5.50 -4.92
CA GLY A 236 22.17 5.30 -3.47
C GLY A 236 22.55 3.91 -2.94
N MET A 237 22.82 2.90 -3.79
CA MET A 237 23.27 1.59 -3.38
C MET A 237 24.70 1.62 -2.82
N GLN A 238 24.97 0.76 -1.83
CA GLN A 238 26.29 0.64 -1.20
C GLN A 238 26.95 -0.68 -1.61
N GLY A 239 28.21 -0.61 -2.06
CA GLY A 239 29.04 -1.80 -2.34
C GLY A 239 28.57 -2.69 -3.48
N GLN A 240 27.69 -2.19 -4.36
CA GLN A 240 27.29 -2.90 -5.58
C GLN A 240 28.25 -2.60 -6.73
N ARG A 241 28.36 -3.54 -7.68
CA ARG A 241 29.20 -3.40 -8.87
C ARG A 241 28.56 -2.52 -9.93
N PHE A 242 27.26 -2.70 -10.15
CA PHE A 242 26.49 -2.06 -11.21
C PHE A 242 25.37 -1.22 -10.60
N PRO A 243 24.80 -0.26 -11.35
CA PRO A 243 23.75 0.64 -10.85
C PRO A 243 22.52 -0.07 -10.26
N TRP A 244 22.25 -1.29 -10.73
CA TRP A 244 21.12 -2.13 -10.30
C TRP A 244 21.52 -3.33 -9.40
N GLY A 245 22.81 -3.49 -9.08
CA GLY A 245 23.25 -4.56 -8.18
C GLY A 245 24.58 -5.22 -8.52
N SER A 246 24.65 -6.53 -8.32
CA SER A 246 25.93 -7.28 -8.27
C SER A 246 26.28 -8.07 -9.53
N SER A 247 25.34 -8.19 -10.48
CA SER A 247 25.49 -8.92 -11.74
C SER A 247 24.99 -8.09 -12.92
N ILE A 248 25.43 -8.45 -14.13
CA ILE A 248 25.08 -7.81 -15.39
C ILE A 248 24.76 -8.86 -16.45
N ALA A 249 23.80 -8.56 -17.30
CA ALA A 249 23.45 -9.30 -18.50
C ALA A 249 23.05 -8.33 -19.63
N HIS A 250 22.94 -8.83 -20.86
CA HIS A 250 22.54 -7.99 -21.99
C HIS A 250 21.17 -7.30 -21.81
N TYR A 251 20.26 -7.84 -20.99
CA TYR A 251 18.99 -7.15 -20.71
C TYR A 251 19.15 -5.93 -19.78
N ASP A 252 20.30 -5.80 -19.10
CA ASP A 252 20.59 -4.66 -18.22
C ASP A 252 21.37 -3.54 -18.94
N ALA A 253 22.18 -3.89 -19.94
CA ALA A 253 23.09 -2.95 -20.59
C ALA A 253 23.57 -3.41 -21.97
N ASN A 254 24.00 -2.44 -22.78
CA ASN A 254 24.71 -2.71 -24.03
C ASN A 254 26.22 -2.79 -23.81
N TYR A 255 26.79 -4.00 -23.83
CA TYR A 255 28.22 -4.26 -23.60
C TYR A 255 28.70 -5.49 -24.39
N LEU A 256 29.99 -5.81 -24.24
CA LEU A 256 30.59 -7.03 -24.77
C LEU A 256 30.60 -8.11 -23.67
N SER A 257 29.70 -9.08 -23.73
CA SER A 257 29.72 -10.22 -22.80
C SER A 257 30.77 -11.23 -23.22
N GLU A 258 31.71 -11.55 -22.33
CA GLU A 258 32.64 -12.66 -22.53
C GLU A 258 32.24 -13.89 -21.70
N GLN A 259 31.25 -13.78 -20.80
CA GLN A 259 30.83 -14.83 -19.86
C GLN A 259 32.01 -15.42 -19.05
N VAL A 260 33.08 -14.63 -18.85
CA VAL A 260 34.28 -15.02 -18.11
C VAL A 260 34.13 -14.69 -16.62
N ASP A 261 33.58 -13.52 -16.33
CA ASP A 261 33.34 -13.06 -14.96
C ASP A 261 32.09 -13.73 -14.38
N TYR A 262 32.15 -14.19 -13.13
CA TYR A 262 31.02 -14.90 -12.51
C TYR A 262 29.75 -14.04 -12.34
N TYR A 263 29.90 -12.72 -12.44
CA TYR A 263 28.84 -11.73 -12.37
C TYR A 263 28.34 -11.29 -13.76
N ASP A 264 28.96 -11.74 -14.85
CA ASP A 264 28.42 -11.64 -16.22
C ASP A 264 27.52 -12.85 -16.46
N VAL A 265 26.22 -12.64 -16.33
CA VAL A 265 25.18 -13.69 -16.37
C VAL A 265 24.36 -13.61 -17.67
N SER A 266 24.89 -12.96 -18.70
CA SER A 266 24.23 -12.86 -20.01
C SER A 266 23.95 -14.23 -20.62
N ASP A 267 22.82 -14.40 -21.29
CA ASP A 267 22.48 -15.64 -22.01
C ASP A 267 23.32 -15.86 -23.27
N THR A 268 23.96 -14.80 -23.79
CA THR A 268 24.72 -14.81 -25.04
C THR A 268 26.10 -14.19 -24.87
N GLU A 269 27.14 -14.84 -25.40
CA GLU A 269 28.51 -14.31 -25.53
C GLU A 269 28.62 -13.41 -26.78
N GLY A 270 29.44 -12.36 -26.69
CA GLY A 270 29.71 -11.41 -27.76
C GLY A 270 29.04 -10.04 -27.54
N TYR A 271 28.92 -9.27 -28.63
CA TYR A 271 28.22 -7.99 -28.61
C TYR A 271 26.73 -8.19 -28.34
N HIS A 272 26.06 -7.14 -27.85
CA HIS A 272 24.63 -7.18 -27.62
C HIS A 272 23.86 -7.56 -28.93
N PRO A 273 23.03 -8.63 -28.91
CA PRO A 273 22.48 -9.23 -30.12
C PRO A 273 21.54 -8.30 -30.92
N ASP A 274 20.86 -7.36 -30.25
CA ASP A 274 19.97 -6.41 -30.91
C ASP A 274 20.70 -5.21 -31.56
N TYR A 275 21.95 -4.95 -31.17
CA TYR A 275 22.71 -3.77 -31.61
C TYR A 275 23.93 -4.11 -32.47
N GLU A 276 24.37 -5.38 -32.47
CA GLU A 276 25.38 -5.88 -33.40
C GLU A 276 24.88 -5.75 -34.86
N ARG A 277 25.58 -4.92 -35.65
CA ARG A 277 25.22 -4.61 -37.04
C ARG A 277 26.42 -4.84 -37.97
N SER A 278 26.23 -4.60 -39.27
CA SER A 278 27.29 -4.79 -40.28
C SER A 278 28.47 -3.82 -40.16
N SER A 279 28.35 -2.75 -39.38
CA SER A 279 29.39 -1.73 -39.20
C SER A 279 29.29 -1.08 -37.83
N TYR A 280 30.43 -0.94 -37.17
CA TYR A 280 30.58 -0.23 -35.90
C TYR A 280 30.28 1.28 -36.03
N PRO A 281 29.91 1.97 -34.94
CA PRO A 281 29.71 1.44 -33.58
C PRO A 281 28.35 0.76 -33.33
N PHE A 282 28.27 -0.08 -32.30
CA PHE A 282 27.07 -0.84 -31.92
C PHE A 282 26.33 -0.23 -30.72
N THR A 283 26.23 1.10 -30.68
CA THR A 283 25.46 1.78 -29.63
C THR A 283 23.98 1.46 -29.73
N SER A 284 23.31 1.50 -28.59
CA SER A 284 21.85 1.51 -28.47
C SER A 284 21.35 2.95 -28.48
N PRO A 285 20.06 3.20 -28.76
CA PRO A 285 19.43 4.47 -28.38
C PRO A 285 19.68 4.76 -26.91
N ALA A 286 19.94 6.01 -26.56
CA ALA A 286 20.08 6.44 -25.17
C ALA A 286 18.75 6.19 -24.43
N GLY A 287 18.80 5.67 -23.20
CA GLY A 287 17.64 5.27 -22.42
C GLY A 287 17.02 3.93 -22.83
N SER A 288 17.78 3.00 -23.43
CA SER A 288 17.24 1.71 -23.89
C SER A 288 17.03 0.66 -22.77
N PHE A 289 17.70 0.84 -21.64
CA PHE A 289 17.67 -0.06 -20.49
C PHE A 289 17.04 0.62 -19.28
N ASP A 290 16.73 -0.12 -18.23
CA ASP A 290 16.12 0.47 -17.03
C ASP A 290 17.08 1.46 -16.33
N PRO A 291 16.57 2.57 -15.78
CA PRO A 291 17.42 3.53 -15.07
C PRO A 291 17.80 3.04 -13.68
N ASP A 292 18.79 3.70 -13.08
CA ASP A 292 19.08 3.55 -11.65
C ASP A 292 18.03 4.24 -10.75
N ASN A 293 18.21 4.18 -9.43
CA ASN A 293 17.28 4.76 -8.45
C ASN A 293 17.19 6.30 -8.50
N TYR A 294 18.10 6.99 -9.20
CA TYR A 294 18.02 8.44 -9.43
C TYR A 294 17.38 8.77 -10.79
N GLY A 295 16.99 7.76 -11.58
CA GLY A 295 16.42 7.95 -12.90
C GLY A 295 17.47 8.15 -14.00
N LEU A 296 18.73 7.73 -13.76
CA LEU A 296 19.81 7.81 -14.75
C LEU A 296 19.92 6.51 -15.54
N TYR A 297 19.94 6.65 -16.85
CA TYR A 297 20.04 5.56 -17.81
C TYR A 297 21.48 5.37 -18.28
N ASP A 298 21.80 4.14 -18.71
CA ASP A 298 23.06 3.80 -19.38
C ASP A 298 24.32 4.15 -18.56
N MET A 299 24.22 4.24 -17.23
CA MET A 299 25.37 4.48 -16.35
C MET A 299 26.40 3.33 -16.39
N ALA A 300 26.06 2.20 -17.01
CA ALA A 300 26.96 1.11 -17.34
C ALA A 300 26.68 0.63 -18.78
N GLY A 301 27.70 0.69 -19.63
CA GLY A 301 27.63 0.26 -21.04
C GLY A 301 27.42 1.40 -22.03
N ASN A 302 26.96 1.04 -23.22
CA ASN A 302 26.68 1.92 -24.36
C ASN A 302 27.88 2.75 -24.83
N VAL A 303 28.24 3.86 -24.19
CA VAL A 303 29.49 4.60 -24.44
C VAL A 303 30.20 4.97 -23.15
N TRP A 304 31.52 5.03 -23.21
CA TRP A 304 32.31 5.62 -22.14
C TRP A 304 31.96 7.09 -22.02
N GLU A 305 31.98 7.63 -20.81
CA GLU A 305 31.60 9.02 -20.57
C GLU A 305 32.78 9.84 -20.09
N TRP A 306 33.04 10.96 -20.75
CA TRP A 306 34.06 11.91 -20.32
C TRP A 306 33.73 12.52 -18.94
N CYS A 307 34.68 12.45 -18.02
CA CYS A 307 34.60 13.07 -16.70
C CYS A 307 35.73 14.10 -16.49
N TRP A 308 35.51 14.96 -15.50
CA TRP A 308 36.51 15.87 -14.96
C TRP A 308 37.25 15.19 -13.79
N ASN A 309 38.56 14.99 -13.92
CA ASN A 309 39.36 14.47 -12.81
C ASN A 309 39.90 15.63 -11.94
N SER A 310 39.59 15.59 -10.65
CA SER A 310 39.97 16.58 -9.63
C SER A 310 41.48 16.69 -9.40
N ILE A 311 42.25 15.65 -9.74
CA ILE A 311 43.71 15.65 -9.66
C ILE A 311 44.29 16.31 -10.93
N GLY A 312 44.53 17.62 -10.85
CA GLY A 312 45.42 18.33 -11.77
C GLY A 312 44.85 18.69 -13.15
N ALA A 313 43.53 18.92 -13.28
CA ALA A 313 42.85 19.10 -14.57
C ALA A 313 43.02 17.87 -15.50
N GLY A 314 43.05 16.68 -14.89
CA GLY A 314 43.10 15.42 -15.60
C GLY A 314 41.79 15.10 -16.32
N LYS A 315 41.87 14.21 -17.30
CA LYS A 315 40.72 13.68 -18.03
C LYS A 315 40.55 12.22 -17.63
N SER A 316 39.34 11.82 -17.32
CA SER A 316 38.99 10.43 -17.07
C SER A 316 37.77 10.05 -17.90
N ARG A 317 37.50 8.76 -17.97
CA ARG A 317 36.23 8.25 -18.46
C ARG A 317 35.73 7.10 -17.59
N ARG A 318 34.42 6.95 -17.53
CA ARG A 318 33.72 5.95 -16.70
C ARG A 318 32.58 5.28 -17.47
N GLY A 319 32.05 4.20 -16.91
CA GLY A 319 30.84 3.52 -17.42
C GLY A 319 31.05 2.38 -18.40
N GLY A 320 32.23 2.22 -19.02
CA GLY A 320 32.39 1.20 -20.06
C GLY A 320 31.68 1.58 -21.36
N SER A 321 31.48 0.64 -22.29
CA SER A 321 30.79 0.89 -23.57
C SER A 321 30.27 -0.41 -24.17
N TRP A 322 29.58 -0.32 -25.31
CA TRP A 322 29.16 -1.46 -26.13
C TRP A 322 30.32 -2.42 -26.51
N ALA A 323 31.57 -1.94 -26.48
CA ALA A 323 32.77 -2.72 -26.81
C ALA A 323 33.58 -3.14 -25.57
N SER A 324 33.09 -2.86 -24.36
CA SER A 324 33.79 -3.13 -23.10
C SER A 324 33.18 -4.33 -22.38
N VAL A 325 34.04 -5.13 -21.76
CA VAL A 325 33.63 -6.27 -20.93
C VAL A 325 33.09 -5.80 -19.58
N ALA A 326 32.30 -6.66 -18.92
CA ALA A 326 31.61 -6.38 -17.66
C ALA A 326 32.50 -5.73 -16.58
N PHE A 327 33.77 -6.11 -16.49
CA PHE A 327 34.73 -5.51 -15.56
C PHE A 327 34.86 -3.97 -15.68
N TYR A 328 34.79 -3.43 -16.90
CA TYR A 328 34.95 -1.99 -17.15
C TYR A 328 33.67 -1.18 -16.95
N LEU A 329 32.53 -1.86 -16.81
CA LEU A 329 31.22 -1.26 -16.63
C LEU A 329 30.88 -1.02 -15.15
N GLN A 330 31.71 -1.52 -14.24
CA GLN A 330 31.46 -1.38 -12.81
C GLN A 330 31.52 0.10 -12.39
N ALA A 331 30.63 0.51 -11.48
CA ALA A 331 30.52 1.90 -11.02
C ALA A 331 31.84 2.46 -10.45
N GLY A 332 32.59 1.62 -9.74
CA GLY A 332 33.90 1.98 -9.19
C GLY A 332 35.05 1.99 -10.20
N TYR A 333 34.86 1.49 -11.43
CA TYR A 333 35.91 1.49 -12.44
C TYR A 333 36.12 2.90 -13.00
N LYS A 334 37.39 3.31 -13.05
CA LYS A 334 37.81 4.61 -13.56
C LYS A 334 39.02 4.44 -14.47
N ASP A 335 38.89 4.91 -15.71
CA ASP A 335 40.01 4.96 -16.65
C ASP A 335 40.66 6.35 -16.61
N ASP A 336 41.80 6.45 -15.93
CA ASP A 336 42.57 7.69 -15.78
C ASP A 336 43.47 7.95 -16.99
N LEU A 337 43.13 8.98 -17.77
CA LEU A 337 43.84 9.34 -19.00
C LEU A 337 44.86 10.46 -18.76
N THR A 338 45.38 10.56 -17.52
CA THR A 338 46.40 11.55 -17.15
C THR A 338 47.65 11.34 -18.01
N ASN A 339 48.01 12.35 -18.81
CA ASN A 339 49.13 12.36 -19.77
C ASN A 339 48.89 11.80 -21.18
N VAL A 340 47.66 11.41 -21.54
CA VAL A 340 47.38 11.05 -22.94
C VAL A 340 46.87 12.28 -23.71
N GLU A 341 47.80 13.12 -24.16
CA GLU A 341 47.55 13.98 -25.33
C GLU A 341 47.65 13.14 -26.61
N SER A 342 46.79 12.13 -26.73
CA SER A 342 46.61 11.48 -28.02
C SER A 342 45.27 11.94 -28.58
N PRO A 343 45.23 12.56 -29.77
CA PRO A 343 44.03 12.54 -30.57
C PRO A 343 43.80 11.07 -30.91
N TYR A 344 43.09 10.32 -30.05
CA TYR A 344 42.61 9.00 -30.43
C TYR A 344 41.60 9.22 -31.56
N THR A 345 42.14 9.27 -32.78
CA THR A 345 41.38 9.15 -34.01
C THR A 345 40.65 7.81 -33.93
N ASP A 346 39.33 7.84 -34.18
CA ASP A 346 38.38 6.71 -34.10
C ASP A 346 37.88 6.40 -32.68
N ASN A 347 37.39 7.42 -31.95
CA ASN A 347 36.88 7.24 -30.58
C ASN A 347 35.38 6.89 -30.54
N TYR A 348 35.03 5.84 -31.28
CA TYR A 348 33.63 5.50 -31.60
C TYR A 348 32.82 4.87 -30.46
N TYR A 349 33.39 4.84 -29.26
CA TYR A 349 32.80 4.28 -28.05
C TYR A 349 32.91 5.23 -26.85
N VAL A 350 33.28 6.50 -27.05
CA VAL A 350 33.31 7.51 -25.98
C VAL A 350 32.40 8.68 -26.34
N GLY A 351 31.41 8.92 -25.49
CA GLY A 351 30.54 10.09 -25.46
C GLY A 351 30.69 10.84 -24.13
N PHE A 352 29.59 11.40 -23.65
CA PHE A 352 29.52 12.13 -22.38
C PHE A 352 28.06 12.42 -22.00
N ARG A 353 27.85 12.75 -20.73
CA ARG A 353 26.67 13.45 -20.22
C ARG A 353 27.09 14.71 -19.50
N THR A 354 26.17 15.66 -19.32
CA THR A 354 26.46 16.90 -18.59
C THR A 354 25.82 16.93 -17.22
N VAL A 355 26.41 17.73 -16.35
CA VAL A 355 25.85 18.12 -15.05
C VAL A 355 25.83 19.63 -14.91
N ARG A 356 25.00 20.14 -14.01
CA ARG A 356 25.06 21.52 -13.52
C ARG A 356 24.72 21.54 -12.03
N ASN A 357 25.20 22.55 -11.31
CA ASN A 357 24.92 22.66 -9.88
C ASN A 357 23.42 22.79 -9.64
N ALA A 358 22.91 22.14 -8.60
CA ALA A 358 21.52 22.29 -8.23
C ALA A 358 21.32 23.63 -7.51
N GLU A 359 20.18 24.26 -7.77
CA GLU A 359 19.77 25.44 -7.01
C GLU A 359 19.36 25.02 -5.60
N ALA A 360 19.54 25.93 -4.63
CA ALA A 360 19.11 25.67 -3.27
C ALA A 360 17.59 25.43 -3.24
N GLY A 361 17.18 24.22 -2.84
CA GLY A 361 15.79 23.86 -2.63
C GLY A 361 15.24 24.30 -1.26
N ALA A 362 13.94 24.08 -1.08
CA ALA A 362 13.26 24.16 0.20
C ALA A 362 13.12 22.76 0.82
N SER A 363 13.14 22.66 2.14
CA SER A 363 12.88 21.41 2.85
C SER A 363 12.00 21.62 4.08
N ALA A 364 11.25 20.58 4.43
CA ALA A 364 10.43 20.55 5.62
C ALA A 364 10.50 19.16 6.26
N THR A 365 10.77 19.13 7.56
CA THR A 365 10.86 17.89 8.34
C THR A 365 9.72 17.82 9.35
N THR A 366 9.11 16.65 9.45
CA THR A 366 8.03 16.33 10.39
C THR A 366 8.29 15.02 11.10
N ASN A 367 7.94 14.95 12.39
CA ASN A 367 7.97 13.71 13.14
C ASN A 367 6.57 13.07 13.19
N MET A 368 6.52 11.74 13.12
CA MET A 368 5.29 10.97 13.28
C MET A 368 5.52 9.68 14.07
N VAL A 369 4.44 9.19 14.67
CA VAL A 369 4.36 7.80 15.16
C VAL A 369 3.79 6.96 14.03
N PHE A 370 4.52 5.91 13.65
CA PHE A 370 4.05 4.91 12.71
C PHE A 370 3.98 3.56 13.41
N ASP A 371 2.82 2.90 13.30
CA ASP A 371 2.64 1.57 13.88
C ASP A 371 2.07 0.61 12.85
N ALA A 372 2.89 -0.35 12.42
CA ALA A 372 2.52 -1.39 11.48
C ALA A 372 2.11 -2.70 12.16
N ARG A 373 2.10 -2.75 13.51
CA ARG A 373 1.76 -3.96 14.24
C ARG A 373 0.29 -4.34 14.05
N ASN A 374 0.04 -5.63 14.22
CA ASN A 374 -1.28 -6.22 14.13
C ASN A 374 -2.01 -6.13 15.48
N TYR A 375 -3.25 -5.64 15.44
CA TYR A 375 -4.13 -5.49 16.58
C TYR A 375 -5.18 -6.60 16.56
N THR A 376 -5.34 -7.31 17.67
CA THR A 376 -6.32 -8.40 17.75
C THR A 376 -7.56 -7.95 18.50
N LEU A 377 -8.73 -8.15 17.89
CA LEU A 377 -10.03 -8.02 18.54
C LEU A 377 -10.68 -9.40 18.67
N SER A 378 -10.82 -9.88 19.89
CA SER A 378 -11.55 -11.12 20.20
C SER A 378 -13.02 -10.82 20.46
N VAL A 379 -13.91 -11.38 19.64
CA VAL A 379 -15.36 -11.26 19.80
C VAL A 379 -15.91 -12.58 20.32
N VAL A 380 -16.64 -12.53 21.43
CA VAL A 380 -17.30 -13.69 22.02
C VAL A 380 -18.78 -13.40 22.21
N SER A 381 -19.63 -14.32 21.78
CA SER A 381 -21.07 -14.29 22.05
C SER A 381 -21.55 -15.73 22.24
N ALA A 382 -22.34 -15.98 23.28
CA ALA A 382 -22.96 -17.28 23.50
C ALA A 382 -24.14 -17.51 22.54
N PHE A 383 -24.85 -16.44 22.19
CA PHE A 383 -26.03 -16.45 21.33
C PHE A 383 -25.93 -15.36 20.25
N GLY A 384 -26.78 -15.45 19.23
CA GLY A 384 -26.80 -14.51 18.11
C GLY A 384 -25.58 -14.62 17.18
N ALA A 385 -25.59 -13.81 16.13
CA ALA A 385 -24.55 -13.74 15.12
C ALA A 385 -23.78 -12.42 15.27
N PRO A 386 -22.74 -12.36 16.13
CA PRO A 386 -22.00 -11.14 16.33
C PRO A 386 -21.29 -10.69 15.05
N VAL A 387 -21.15 -9.38 14.89
CA VAL A 387 -20.35 -8.73 13.85
C VAL A 387 -19.29 -7.89 14.57
N PRO A 388 -17.98 -8.05 14.31
CA PRO A 388 -17.37 -9.15 13.56
C PRO A 388 -17.74 -10.53 14.13
N VAL A 389 -17.66 -11.57 13.28
CA VAL A 389 -17.96 -12.95 13.67
C VAL A 389 -17.17 -13.36 14.91
N ALA A 390 -17.77 -14.19 15.76
CA ALA A 390 -17.13 -14.69 16.96
C ALA A 390 -15.77 -15.33 16.63
N GLY A 391 -14.76 -14.99 17.42
CA GLY A 391 -13.36 -15.34 17.17
C GLY A 391 -12.42 -14.14 17.25
N ALA A 392 -11.15 -14.40 16.99
CA ALA A 392 -10.13 -13.37 16.94
C ALA A 392 -9.99 -12.81 15.51
N THR A 393 -10.18 -11.51 15.36
CA THR A 393 -9.93 -10.80 14.11
C THR A 393 -8.65 -9.98 14.25
N VAL A 394 -7.75 -10.09 13.27
CA VAL A 394 -6.55 -9.27 13.18
C VAL A 394 -6.84 -8.04 12.33
N LEU A 395 -6.50 -6.87 12.86
CA LEU A 395 -6.82 -5.56 12.30
C LEU A 395 -5.59 -4.65 12.40
N ALA A 396 -5.56 -3.59 11.59
CA ALA A 396 -4.48 -2.62 11.62
C ALA A 396 -4.67 -1.56 12.72
N TRP A 397 -3.61 -0.81 12.98
CA TRP A 397 -3.60 0.34 13.89
C TRP A 397 -4.78 1.29 13.64
N ARG A 398 -5.47 1.68 14.72
CA ARG A 398 -6.62 2.60 14.71
C ARG A 398 -7.77 2.20 13.79
N ALA A 399 -7.87 0.92 13.42
CA ALA A 399 -9.06 0.41 12.76
C ALA A 399 -10.30 0.71 13.61
N ALA A 400 -11.28 1.36 13.00
CA ALA A 400 -12.58 1.60 13.60
C ALA A 400 -13.51 0.42 13.27
N VAL A 401 -13.89 -0.32 14.30
CA VAL A 401 -14.76 -1.51 14.19
C VAL A 401 -16.08 -1.21 14.86
N THR A 402 -17.18 -1.45 14.16
CA THR A 402 -18.49 -1.50 14.81
C THR A 402 -18.79 -2.94 15.20
N CYS A 403 -18.72 -3.21 16.49
CA CYS A 403 -19.14 -4.48 17.08
C CYS A 403 -20.64 -4.45 17.32
N SER A 404 -21.38 -5.49 16.95
CA SER A 404 -22.81 -5.58 17.22
C SER A 404 -23.29 -7.02 17.30
N VAL A 405 -24.45 -7.21 17.94
CA VAL A 405 -25.21 -8.46 17.93
C VAL A 405 -26.71 -8.15 17.90
N GLU A 406 -27.55 -9.13 17.60
CA GLU A 406 -29.00 -9.00 17.68
C GLU A 406 -29.45 -8.60 19.10
N SER A 407 -30.51 -7.79 19.21
CA SER A 407 -31.03 -7.40 20.53
C SER A 407 -31.67 -8.57 21.27
N ALA A 408 -32.23 -9.54 20.55
CA ALA A 408 -32.79 -10.77 21.09
C ALA A 408 -32.76 -11.89 20.03
N VAL A 409 -32.66 -13.15 20.46
CA VAL A 409 -32.71 -14.34 19.60
C VAL A 409 -33.49 -15.47 20.29
N ASN A 410 -34.05 -16.38 19.50
CA ASN A 410 -34.63 -17.62 20.02
C ASN A 410 -33.74 -18.80 19.60
N GLU A 411 -33.24 -19.54 20.57
CA GLU A 411 -32.31 -20.66 20.35
C GLU A 411 -32.82 -21.85 21.16
N GLY A 412 -33.20 -22.94 20.48
CA GLY A 412 -33.71 -24.14 21.14
C GLY A 412 -35.06 -23.96 21.84
N GLY A 413 -35.83 -22.91 21.52
CA GLY A 413 -37.13 -22.62 22.14
C GLY A 413 -37.08 -21.54 23.23
N THR A 414 -35.90 -21.24 23.78
CA THR A 414 -35.68 -20.21 24.79
C THR A 414 -35.35 -18.87 24.13
N ASN A 415 -35.96 -17.78 24.65
CA ASN A 415 -35.61 -16.42 24.24
C ASN A 415 -34.41 -15.91 25.05
N TYR A 416 -33.43 -15.35 24.34
CA TYR A 416 -32.27 -14.69 24.92
C TYR A 416 -32.25 -13.22 24.51
N THR A 417 -32.11 -12.32 25.47
CA THR A 417 -31.99 -10.87 25.25
C THR A 417 -30.57 -10.40 25.55
N CYS A 418 -29.98 -9.62 24.65
CA CYS A 418 -28.66 -9.03 24.85
C CYS A 418 -28.77 -7.90 25.88
N ILE A 419 -28.06 -8.04 27.00
CA ILE A 419 -28.06 -7.07 28.11
C ILE A 419 -26.85 -6.13 28.09
N GLY A 420 -25.97 -6.28 27.10
CA GLY A 420 -24.79 -5.44 26.93
C GLY A 420 -23.52 -6.24 26.65
N TRP A 421 -22.38 -5.70 27.05
CA TRP A 421 -21.09 -6.36 26.89
C TRP A 421 -20.14 -6.12 28.06
N THR A 422 -19.13 -6.99 28.14
CA THR A 422 -17.91 -6.79 28.92
C THR A 422 -16.74 -6.66 27.95
N GLY A 423 -15.88 -5.66 28.14
CA GLY A 423 -14.78 -5.36 27.22
C GLY A 423 -13.41 -5.27 27.90
N ALA A 424 -12.35 -5.39 27.10
CA ALA A 424 -10.96 -5.15 27.51
C ALA A 424 -10.14 -4.52 26.36
N GLY A 425 -8.98 -3.95 26.71
CA GLY A 425 -8.10 -3.25 25.77
C GLY A 425 -8.76 -1.96 25.27
N SER A 426 -8.91 -1.85 23.95
CA SER A 426 -9.57 -0.70 23.32
C SER A 426 -11.10 -0.71 23.41
N VAL A 427 -11.70 -1.82 23.87
CA VAL A 427 -13.16 -1.90 24.09
C VAL A 427 -13.49 -1.33 25.47
N PRO A 428 -14.52 -0.46 25.60
CA PRO A 428 -15.00 -0.01 26.90
C PRO A 428 -15.31 -1.19 27.83
N ALA A 429 -14.90 -1.08 29.10
CA ALA A 429 -14.98 -2.16 30.07
C ALA A 429 -16.39 -2.77 30.20
N THR A 430 -17.43 -1.94 30.08
CA THR A 430 -18.83 -2.36 30.05
C THR A 430 -19.66 -1.47 29.12
N GLY A 431 -20.81 -1.98 28.70
CA GLY A 431 -21.88 -1.21 28.09
C GLY A 431 -23.20 -1.98 28.08
N SER A 432 -24.31 -1.31 27.75
CA SER A 432 -25.67 -1.85 27.88
C SER A 432 -26.46 -1.92 26.56
N SER A 433 -25.87 -1.49 25.44
CA SER A 433 -26.46 -1.66 24.11
C SER A 433 -26.01 -2.98 23.47
N ASN A 434 -26.63 -3.35 22.35
CA ASN A 434 -26.25 -4.47 21.50
C ASN A 434 -25.27 -4.06 20.36
N ALA A 435 -24.65 -2.87 20.48
CA ALA A 435 -23.67 -2.37 19.53
C ALA A 435 -22.65 -1.44 20.22
N ALA A 436 -21.40 -1.46 19.76
CA ALA A 436 -20.28 -0.66 20.27
C ALA A 436 -19.31 -0.29 19.13
N MET A 437 -18.91 0.97 19.03
CA MET A 437 -17.83 1.40 18.13
C MET A 437 -16.49 1.38 18.88
N VAL A 438 -15.51 0.69 18.32
CA VAL A 438 -14.19 0.46 18.92
C VAL A 438 -13.12 0.99 17.96
N VAL A 439 -12.20 1.83 18.46
CA VAL A 439 -11.01 2.25 17.71
C VAL A 439 -9.81 1.59 18.35
N LEU A 440 -9.11 0.73 17.62
CA LEU A 440 -8.00 -0.06 18.17
C LEU A 440 -6.76 0.78 18.45
N SER A 441 -6.33 0.75 19.71
CA SER A 441 -5.15 1.44 20.25
C SER A 441 -4.28 0.52 21.12
N GLU A 442 -4.82 -0.63 21.53
CA GLU A 442 -4.15 -1.65 22.35
C GLU A 442 -4.03 -2.95 21.57
N LEU A 443 -2.84 -3.58 21.57
CA LEU A 443 -2.51 -4.75 20.74
C LEU A 443 -3.49 -5.91 20.88
N ALA A 444 -4.08 -6.08 22.07
CA ALA A 444 -5.10 -7.07 22.35
C ALA A 444 -6.32 -6.41 22.98
N SER A 445 -7.47 -6.59 22.33
CA SER A 445 -8.77 -6.10 22.75
C SER A 445 -9.80 -7.23 22.70
N SER A 446 -10.82 -7.17 23.56
CA SER A 446 -11.88 -8.17 23.54
C SER A 446 -13.24 -7.57 23.86
N ILE A 447 -14.28 -8.15 23.28
CA ILE A 447 -15.68 -7.88 23.61
C ILE A 447 -16.41 -9.20 23.80
N VAL A 448 -17.11 -9.31 24.92
CA VAL A 448 -17.98 -10.45 25.26
C VAL A 448 -19.40 -9.93 25.37
N TRP A 449 -20.28 -10.39 24.49
CA TRP A 449 -21.71 -10.07 24.55
C TRP A 449 -22.37 -10.84 25.69
N ASN A 450 -23.07 -10.12 26.54
CA ASN A 450 -23.76 -10.66 27.70
C ASN A 450 -25.24 -10.83 27.36
N TRP A 451 -25.79 -11.99 27.70
CA TRP A 451 -27.17 -12.38 27.42
C TRP A 451 -27.89 -12.78 28.70
N ALA A 452 -29.18 -12.52 28.75
CA ALA A 452 -30.10 -13.05 29.76
C ALA A 452 -31.12 -13.95 29.06
N SER A 453 -31.44 -15.11 29.66
CA SER A 453 -32.61 -15.90 29.26
C SER A 453 -33.86 -15.35 29.93
N ASP A 454 -34.99 -15.53 29.25
CA ASP A 454 -36.32 -15.34 29.85
C ASP A 454 -36.79 -16.61 30.58
N ASP A 455 -35.90 -17.57 30.87
CA ASP A 455 -36.09 -18.85 31.59
C ASP A 455 -34.88 -18.99 32.54
N THR A 456 -35.05 -18.60 33.80
CA THR A 456 -33.96 -18.46 34.80
C THR A 456 -33.63 -19.80 35.44
N ASP A 457 -34.59 -20.71 35.58
CA ASP A 457 -34.40 -22.01 36.25
C ASP A 457 -34.11 -23.17 35.28
N LEU A 458 -34.18 -22.90 33.97
CA LEU A 458 -33.79 -23.76 32.84
C LEU A 458 -34.63 -25.02 32.72
N ASP A 459 -35.91 -24.94 33.07
CA ASP A 459 -36.81 -26.08 33.01
C ASP A 459 -37.61 -26.16 31.68
N GLY A 460 -37.48 -25.14 30.84
CA GLY A 460 -38.09 -25.05 29.51
C GLY A 460 -39.37 -24.20 29.47
N MET A 461 -39.77 -23.59 30.58
CA MET A 461 -40.84 -22.60 30.67
C MET A 461 -40.26 -21.19 30.76
N ASP A 462 -40.91 -20.19 30.16
CA ASP A 462 -40.44 -18.80 30.30
C ASP A 462 -40.85 -18.27 31.70
N ASP A 463 -39.95 -17.59 32.40
CA ASP A 463 -40.11 -16.96 33.72
C ASP A 463 -41.37 -16.09 33.80
N ASP A 464 -41.67 -15.33 32.73
CA ASP A 464 -42.85 -14.47 32.67
C ASP A 464 -44.14 -15.31 32.69
N TRP A 465 -44.15 -16.46 32.00
CA TRP A 465 -45.30 -17.37 31.99
C TRP A 465 -45.46 -18.05 33.36
N GLU A 466 -44.37 -18.52 33.95
CA GLU A 466 -44.40 -19.10 35.29
C GLU A 466 -44.83 -18.09 36.35
N THR A 467 -44.32 -16.87 36.28
CA THR A 467 -44.72 -15.80 37.20
C THR A 467 -46.18 -15.41 37.01
N ASP A 468 -46.69 -15.38 35.77
CA ASP A 468 -48.09 -15.07 35.49
C ASP A 468 -49.07 -16.13 36.02
N PHE A 469 -48.69 -17.42 35.97
CA PHE A 469 -49.58 -18.52 36.38
C PHE A 469 -49.34 -19.03 37.81
N PHE A 470 -48.09 -19.12 38.25
CA PHE A 470 -47.71 -19.67 39.56
C PHE A 470 -47.29 -18.59 40.56
N GLY A 471 -46.83 -17.42 40.08
CA GLY A 471 -46.36 -16.32 40.91
C GLY A 471 -44.92 -16.47 41.42
N ASP A 472 -44.25 -17.56 41.08
CA ASP A 472 -42.84 -17.84 41.34
C ASP A 472 -42.28 -18.82 40.26
N LEU A 473 -40.97 -19.04 40.29
CA LEU A 473 -40.24 -19.99 39.42
C LEU A 473 -40.00 -21.33 40.14
N GLY A 474 -40.92 -21.73 41.02
CA GLY A 474 -40.75 -22.90 41.88
C GLY A 474 -41.36 -24.19 41.32
N GLN A 475 -42.18 -24.07 40.27
CA GLN A 475 -42.87 -25.20 39.66
C GLN A 475 -42.00 -25.80 38.56
N SER A 476 -41.84 -27.13 38.57
CA SER A 476 -41.10 -27.77 37.49
C SER A 476 -41.98 -28.02 36.27
N ALA A 477 -41.36 -28.03 35.09
CA ALA A 477 -41.91 -28.45 33.81
C ALA A 477 -42.68 -29.78 33.84
N THR A 478 -42.30 -30.70 34.73
CA THR A 478 -42.93 -32.03 34.87
C THR A 478 -44.05 -32.11 35.91
N ASN A 479 -44.30 -31.03 36.64
CA ASN A 479 -45.43 -30.96 37.56
C ASN A 479 -46.73 -30.83 36.76
N ASP A 480 -47.82 -31.36 37.31
CA ASP A 480 -49.19 -31.15 36.84
C ASP A 480 -49.89 -30.35 37.96
N TYR A 481 -49.94 -29.03 37.80
CA TYR A 481 -50.30 -28.12 38.89
C TYR A 481 -51.78 -28.19 39.25
N ASP A 482 -52.66 -28.39 38.27
CA ASP A 482 -54.11 -28.41 38.46
C ASP A 482 -54.73 -29.83 38.42
N PHE A 483 -53.90 -30.86 38.24
CA PHE A 483 -54.25 -32.28 38.26
C PHE A 483 -55.16 -32.71 37.10
N ASP A 484 -55.02 -32.08 35.94
CA ASP A 484 -55.78 -32.41 34.73
C ASP A 484 -55.15 -33.52 33.88
N GLY A 485 -53.90 -33.90 34.19
CA GLY A 485 -53.13 -34.93 33.51
C GLY A 485 -52.16 -34.42 32.42
N GLN A 486 -52.10 -33.12 32.17
CA GLN A 486 -51.04 -32.46 31.39
C GLN A 486 -49.98 -31.90 32.34
N ASP A 487 -48.70 -32.04 31.99
CA ASP A 487 -47.65 -31.35 32.74
C ASP A 487 -47.53 -29.88 32.31
N ASN A 488 -46.98 -29.04 33.19
CA ASN A 488 -46.87 -27.60 33.00
C ASN A 488 -46.16 -27.24 31.68
N LEU A 489 -45.15 -28.04 31.28
CA LEU A 489 -44.46 -27.84 30.00
C LEU A 489 -45.37 -28.12 28.80
N SER A 490 -46.15 -29.19 28.83
CA SER A 490 -47.13 -29.49 27.79
C SER A 490 -48.18 -28.39 27.70
N GLU A 491 -48.62 -27.87 28.83
CA GLU A 491 -49.58 -26.77 28.88
C GLU A 491 -49.04 -25.47 28.33
N TYR A 492 -47.81 -25.12 28.72
CA TYR A 492 -47.08 -24.00 28.18
C TYR A 492 -46.91 -24.08 26.66
N ILE A 493 -46.52 -25.26 26.14
CA ILE A 493 -46.39 -25.50 24.71
C ILE A 493 -47.76 -25.41 24.02
N ALA A 494 -48.80 -26.01 24.60
CA ALA A 494 -50.16 -25.99 24.05
C ALA A 494 -50.82 -24.60 24.12
N GLY A 495 -50.36 -23.74 25.03
CA GLY A 495 -50.97 -22.46 25.35
C GLY A 495 -52.25 -22.61 26.19
N THR A 496 -52.32 -23.65 27.02
CA THR A 496 -53.39 -23.83 28.01
C THR A 496 -53.07 -23.10 29.32
N ILE A 497 -54.02 -23.11 30.26
CA ILE A 497 -53.95 -22.40 31.54
C ILE A 497 -53.66 -23.42 32.65
N PRO A 498 -52.45 -23.47 33.22
CA PRO A 498 -52.00 -24.52 34.13
C PRO A 498 -52.56 -24.45 35.55
N THR A 499 -53.46 -23.50 35.78
CA THR A 499 -54.16 -23.31 37.05
C THR A 499 -55.65 -23.61 36.92
N ASN A 500 -56.08 -24.11 35.77
CA ASN A 500 -57.48 -24.30 35.44
C ASN A 500 -57.67 -25.64 34.73
N SER A 501 -58.04 -26.67 35.49
CA SER A 501 -58.20 -28.04 35.02
C SER A 501 -59.30 -28.27 33.99
N ALA A 502 -60.04 -27.23 33.61
CA ALA A 502 -60.94 -27.24 32.46
C ALA A 502 -60.26 -26.78 31.14
N SER A 503 -59.02 -26.27 31.20
CA SER A 503 -58.26 -25.75 30.07
C SER A 503 -57.37 -26.84 29.47
N LEU A 504 -57.96 -27.85 28.85
CA LEU A 504 -57.20 -28.96 28.25
C LEU A 504 -56.90 -28.73 26.77
N PHE A 505 -55.78 -29.25 26.26
CA PHE A 505 -55.56 -29.38 24.81
C PHE A 505 -56.35 -30.58 24.25
N GLU A 506 -57.69 -30.48 24.30
CA GLU A 506 -58.58 -31.56 23.89
C GLU A 506 -59.05 -31.39 22.43
N LEU A 507 -58.87 -32.45 21.64
CA LEU A 507 -59.35 -32.51 20.26
C LEU A 507 -60.82 -32.96 20.22
N TYR A 508 -61.65 -32.26 19.46
CA TYR A 508 -63.00 -32.72 19.15
C TYR A 508 -63.25 -32.74 17.65
N GLY A 509 -64.15 -33.60 17.22
CA GLY A 509 -64.43 -33.81 15.80
C GLY A 509 -65.91 -33.83 15.48
N GLU A 510 -66.28 -33.31 14.31
CA GLU A 510 -67.66 -33.26 13.84
C GLU A 510 -67.78 -33.61 12.33
N PRO A 511 -68.93 -34.13 11.88
CA PRO A 511 -69.17 -34.36 10.46
C PRO A 511 -69.20 -33.05 9.65
N GLY A 512 -68.39 -32.98 8.59
CA GLY A 512 -68.41 -31.90 7.60
C GLY A 512 -69.07 -32.38 6.29
N GLY A 513 -69.66 -31.48 5.51
CA GLY A 513 -70.51 -31.85 4.36
C GLY A 513 -69.93 -32.88 3.36
N GLU A 514 -68.61 -32.91 3.15
CA GLU A 514 -67.91 -33.92 2.33
C GLU A 514 -66.82 -34.72 3.11
N GLY A 515 -66.82 -34.70 4.45
CA GLY A 515 -65.73 -35.28 5.24
C GLY A 515 -65.87 -35.17 6.77
N PHE A 516 -64.76 -35.12 7.49
CA PHE A 516 -64.71 -34.95 8.95
C PHE A 516 -63.84 -33.75 9.32
N VAL A 517 -64.30 -32.88 10.23
CA VAL A 517 -63.55 -31.71 10.68
C VAL A 517 -63.02 -31.99 12.08
N VAL A 518 -61.70 -31.86 12.26
CA VAL A 518 -61.08 -31.90 13.59
C VAL A 518 -60.82 -30.47 14.05
N HIS A 519 -61.14 -30.19 15.30
CA HIS A 519 -60.96 -28.91 15.96
C HIS A 519 -60.05 -29.09 17.18
N TRP A 520 -59.29 -28.05 17.52
CA TRP A 520 -58.42 -27.98 18.69
C TRP A 520 -58.51 -26.58 19.33
N PRO A 521 -58.12 -26.42 20.60
CA PRO A 521 -57.96 -25.10 21.19
C PRO A 521 -56.71 -24.41 20.61
N GLY A 522 -56.93 -23.29 19.92
CA GLY A 522 -55.85 -22.49 19.34
C GLY A 522 -55.34 -21.43 20.32
N ALA A 523 -54.03 -21.22 20.39
CA ALA A 523 -53.39 -20.17 21.17
C ALA A 523 -52.47 -19.31 20.29
N SER A 524 -52.33 -18.03 20.63
CA SER A 524 -51.43 -17.11 19.90
C SER A 524 -49.97 -17.58 19.94
N ASN A 525 -49.21 -17.27 18.89
CA ASN A 525 -47.82 -17.72 18.73
C ASN A 525 -47.65 -19.25 18.81
N ARG A 526 -48.62 -20.03 18.32
CA ARG A 526 -48.51 -21.48 18.17
C ARG A 526 -48.74 -21.92 16.73
N THR A 527 -48.05 -22.99 16.37
CA THR A 527 -48.17 -23.64 15.06
C THR A 527 -48.63 -25.09 15.24
N TYR A 528 -49.52 -25.54 14.37
CA TYR A 528 -50.16 -26.86 14.46
C TYR A 528 -49.89 -27.70 13.21
N ASN A 529 -49.66 -28.99 13.43
CA ASN A 529 -49.54 -30.01 12.40
C ASN A 529 -50.58 -31.10 12.64
N VAL A 530 -51.50 -31.28 11.69
CA VAL A 530 -52.59 -32.24 11.79
C VAL A 530 -52.27 -33.47 10.97
N TYR A 531 -52.45 -34.63 11.58
CA TYR A 531 -52.24 -35.92 10.97
C TYR A 531 -53.47 -36.81 11.10
N SER A 532 -53.61 -37.78 10.20
CA SER A 532 -54.68 -38.76 10.25
C SER A 532 -54.17 -40.18 9.93
N THR A 533 -54.82 -41.18 10.52
CA THR A 533 -54.65 -42.60 10.16
C THR A 533 -56.00 -43.31 10.17
N PRO A 534 -56.28 -44.23 9.24
CA PRO A 534 -57.49 -45.05 9.29
C PRO A 534 -57.43 -46.14 10.37
N ASP A 535 -56.25 -46.47 10.91
CA ASP A 535 -56.05 -47.56 11.87
C ASP A 535 -54.94 -47.21 12.89
N LEU A 536 -55.20 -47.43 14.18
CA LEU A 536 -54.22 -47.27 15.26
C LEU A 536 -53.25 -48.46 15.36
N VAL A 537 -53.58 -49.61 14.79
CA VAL A 537 -52.72 -50.82 14.84
C VAL A 537 -51.43 -50.61 14.04
N TYR A 538 -51.51 -49.89 12.93
CA TYR A 538 -50.38 -49.56 12.06
C TYR A 538 -50.05 -48.07 12.17
N ILE A 539 -49.63 -47.62 13.36
CA ILE A 539 -49.30 -46.22 13.73
C ILE A 539 -48.49 -45.49 12.62
N ASN A 540 -49.18 -45.04 11.58
CA ASN A 540 -48.64 -44.46 10.37
C ASN A 540 -49.49 -43.25 10.01
N PHE A 541 -49.48 -42.30 10.95
CA PHE A 541 -50.12 -41.01 10.82
C PHE A 541 -49.56 -40.29 9.60
N LYS A 542 -50.43 -40.02 8.61
CA LYS A 542 -50.07 -39.23 7.44
C LYS A 542 -50.43 -37.78 7.68
N PRO A 543 -49.59 -36.82 7.27
CA PRO A 543 -49.90 -35.41 7.39
C PRO A 543 -51.18 -35.11 6.59
N LEU A 544 -52.16 -34.55 7.28
CA LEU A 544 -53.35 -33.98 6.66
C LEU A 544 -53.06 -32.54 6.24
N GLU A 545 -52.51 -31.75 7.16
CA GLU A 545 -52.10 -30.37 6.93
C GLU A 545 -51.05 -29.94 7.96
N THR A 546 -50.04 -29.18 7.55
CA THR A 546 -48.90 -28.78 8.39
C THR A 546 -48.71 -27.27 8.38
N ASN A 547 -47.98 -26.75 9.38
CA ASN A 547 -47.67 -25.33 9.54
C ASN A 547 -48.92 -24.42 9.65
N ILE A 548 -49.96 -24.90 10.33
CA ILE A 548 -51.19 -24.12 10.55
C ILE A 548 -50.93 -23.13 11.70
N ALA A 549 -50.90 -21.84 11.41
CA ALA A 549 -50.77 -20.80 12.43
C ALA A 549 -52.14 -20.42 13.04
N PHE A 550 -52.14 -20.01 14.31
CA PHE A 550 -53.26 -19.31 14.94
C PHE A 550 -53.70 -18.09 14.09
N PRO A 551 -55.01 -17.75 13.97
CA PRO A 551 -56.15 -18.25 14.74
C PRO A 551 -56.82 -19.51 14.19
N ARG A 552 -56.27 -20.12 13.15
CA ARG A 552 -56.90 -21.31 12.58
C ARG A 552 -56.74 -22.50 13.52
N SER A 553 -57.88 -23.07 13.91
CA SER A 553 -57.95 -24.12 14.92
C SER A 553 -58.75 -25.34 14.46
N SER A 554 -58.82 -25.55 13.14
CA SER A 554 -59.49 -26.70 12.54
C SER A 554 -58.94 -27.10 11.17
N ALA A 555 -59.08 -28.39 10.84
CA ALA A 555 -58.70 -28.98 9.56
C ALA A 555 -59.74 -30.01 9.09
N THR A 556 -60.00 -30.05 7.78
CA THR A 556 -60.99 -30.95 7.19
C THR A 556 -60.31 -32.12 6.48
N SER A 557 -60.75 -33.33 6.80
CA SER A 557 -60.33 -34.57 6.16
C SER A 557 -61.27 -34.96 5.03
N ALA A 558 -60.72 -35.33 3.87
CA ALA A 558 -61.49 -35.81 2.71
C ALA A 558 -61.95 -37.28 2.81
N VAL A 559 -61.66 -37.96 3.93
CA VAL A 559 -61.96 -39.38 4.11
C VAL A 559 -63.32 -39.54 4.80
N SER A 560 -64.27 -40.24 4.17
CA SER A 560 -65.66 -40.37 4.61
C SER A 560 -65.94 -41.55 5.57
N SER A 561 -64.89 -42.20 6.11
CA SER A 561 -64.99 -43.34 7.03
C SER A 561 -64.23 -43.06 8.33
N ALA A 562 -64.63 -43.71 9.43
CA ALA A 562 -64.01 -43.56 10.76
C ALA A 562 -62.47 -43.65 10.69
N GLY A 563 -61.79 -42.73 11.37
CA GLY A 563 -60.33 -42.63 11.42
C GLY A 563 -59.88 -41.90 12.68
N PHE A 564 -58.58 -41.92 12.94
CA PHE A 564 -57.94 -41.33 14.12
C PHE A 564 -57.11 -40.12 13.71
N PHE A 565 -57.08 -39.11 14.57
CA PHE A 565 -56.40 -37.85 14.32
C PHE A 565 -55.36 -37.57 15.41
N ARG A 566 -54.30 -36.88 15.03
CA ARG A 566 -53.28 -36.34 15.94
C ARG A 566 -53.00 -34.91 15.54
N VAL A 567 -52.92 -34.02 16.52
CA VAL A 567 -52.49 -32.63 16.29
C VAL A 567 -51.25 -32.42 17.14
N ASP A 568 -50.13 -32.12 16.48
CA ASP A 568 -48.90 -31.73 17.16
C ASP A 568 -48.89 -30.20 17.23
N VAL A 569 -48.65 -29.65 18.43
CA VAL A 569 -48.52 -28.21 18.69
C VAL A 569 -47.07 -27.88 19.00
N SER A 570 -46.59 -26.74 18.49
CA SER A 570 -45.28 -26.18 18.82
C SER A 570 -45.39 -24.69 19.15
N LYS A 571 -44.58 -24.25 20.11
CA LYS A 571 -44.31 -22.83 20.39
C LYS A 571 -43.49 -22.20 19.28
#